data_AF-A0A7W0G340-F1
#
_entry.id   AF-A0A7W0G340-F1
#
_cell.length_a   1.000
_cell.length_b   1.000
_cell.length_c   1.000
_cell.angle_alpha   90.00
_cell.angle_beta   90.00
_cell.angle_gamma   90.00
#
_symmetry.space_group_name_H-M   'P 1'
#
loop_
_entity.id
_entity.type
_entity.pdbx_description
1 polymer ?
#
loop_
_entity_poly.entity_id
_entity_poly.type
_entity_poly.pdbx_seq_one_letter_code
_entity_poly.pdbx_strand_id
1 'polypeptide(L)'
;MRKEDQLKRQLGLRTATALVVGEVIGVGIFLTPAGMAKSLGSPALLLAVWLVAGALALCGALCYGELAARFPEAGGGYVYLREAYGEGLAFLYGWMALVVMDPGITAALATGLGQYAAYVLDLPPAGAKAVGIASVLLLAAANIAGVRTGAWLMRWLTVLKLGLLLVVLAWGFIFGLGDWSNFSPLVAQREGSAPLLAALAGGLVAAFFSFGGWWDVSKLAGEVRDPARTLPRALVYGVLAVTLVYVLTSAAFVYLVPVERVTSGETFAAQAGEALFGRAGGSVFA
;
A
#
# COMPACT_ATOMS: atom_id res chain seq x y z
N MET A 1 21.54 -5.18 35.74
CA MET A 1 21.12 -5.29 34.33
C MET A 1 19.96 -6.28 34.28
N ARG A 2 18.74 -5.79 34.03
CA ARG A 2 17.53 -6.62 33.97
C ARG A 2 17.67 -7.51 32.73
N LYS A 3 17.51 -8.84 32.87
CA LYS A 3 17.31 -9.75 31.73
C LYS A 3 16.01 -9.28 31.05
N GLU A 4 16.12 -8.40 30.08
CA GLU A 4 15.01 -8.10 29.18
C GLU A 4 14.66 -9.39 28.45
N ASP A 5 13.37 -9.70 28.37
CA ASP A 5 12.84 -10.78 27.54
C ASP A 5 13.35 -10.58 26.11
N GLN A 6 14.44 -11.28 25.75
CA GLN A 6 14.99 -11.20 24.41
C GLN A 6 13.96 -11.78 23.45
N LEU A 7 13.45 -10.92 22.56
CA LEU A 7 12.53 -11.31 21.50
C LEU A 7 13.08 -12.52 20.73
N LYS A 8 12.24 -13.53 20.52
CA LYS A 8 12.67 -14.77 19.86
C LYS A 8 12.92 -14.50 18.37
N ARG A 9 14.16 -14.65 17.92
CA ARG A 9 14.53 -14.52 16.49
C ARG A 9 13.96 -15.66 15.64
N GLN A 10 12.76 -15.46 15.10
CA GLN A 10 12.01 -16.48 14.37
C GLN A 10 11.73 -16.11 12.92
N LEU A 11 11.82 -14.83 12.54
CA LEU A 11 11.46 -14.36 11.21
C LEU A 11 12.63 -14.56 10.24
N GLY A 12 12.46 -15.44 9.25
CA GLY A 12 13.43 -15.62 8.17
C GLY A 12 13.16 -14.70 6.98
N LEU A 13 14.04 -14.74 5.96
CA LEU A 13 13.95 -13.90 4.76
C LEU A 13 12.59 -13.94 4.05
N ARG A 14 12.02 -15.13 3.85
CA ARG A 14 10.71 -15.27 3.19
C ARG A 14 9.61 -14.55 3.97
N THR A 15 9.59 -14.74 5.28
CA THR A 15 8.61 -14.10 6.16
C THR A 15 8.82 -12.59 6.19
N ALA A 16 10.06 -12.12 6.36
CA ALA A 16 10.37 -10.69 6.35
C ALA A 16 10.01 -10.02 5.01
N THR A 17 10.29 -10.68 3.88
CA THR A 17 9.91 -10.18 2.55
C THR A 17 8.39 -10.13 2.39
N ALA A 18 7.69 -11.18 2.82
CA ALA A 18 6.24 -11.23 2.80
C ALA A 18 5.60 -10.14 3.69
N LEU A 19 6.24 -9.79 4.81
CA LEU A 19 5.82 -8.66 5.64
C LEU A 19 5.97 -7.34 4.88
N VAL A 20 7.11 -7.08 4.23
CA VAL A 20 7.28 -5.87 3.39
C VAL A 20 6.20 -5.79 2.31
N VAL A 21 5.98 -6.89 1.57
CA VAL A 21 4.95 -6.94 0.53
C VAL A 21 3.55 -6.75 1.10
N GLY A 22 3.25 -7.37 2.25
CA GLY A 22 1.94 -7.33 2.89
C GLY A 22 1.58 -5.96 3.46
N GLU A 23 2.57 -5.25 4.02
CA GLU A 23 2.44 -3.88 4.52
C GLU A 23 2.23 -2.90 3.36
N VAL A 24 3.05 -2.98 2.33
CA VAL A 24 3.01 -2.02 1.22
C VAL A 24 1.81 -2.23 0.31
N ILE A 25 1.46 -3.48 -0.02
CA ILE A 25 0.27 -3.74 -0.85
C ILE A 25 -0.98 -3.54 -0.01
N GLY A 26 -1.33 -2.30 0.28
CA GLY A 26 -2.53 -1.91 1.02
C GLY A 26 -3.66 -1.49 0.10
N VAL A 27 -4.51 -0.60 0.63
CA VAL A 27 -5.61 0.02 -0.12
C VAL A 27 -5.10 0.92 -1.26
N GLY A 28 -3.87 1.42 -1.17
CA GLY A 28 -3.28 2.38 -2.10
C GLY A 28 -3.40 1.96 -3.57
N ILE A 29 -3.03 0.72 -3.92
CA ILE A 29 -3.09 0.23 -5.30
C ILE A 29 -4.51 0.11 -5.87
N PHE A 30 -5.54 0.04 -5.01
CA PHE A 30 -6.93 0.00 -5.46
C PHE A 30 -7.50 1.41 -5.69
N LEU A 31 -6.95 2.42 -5.00
CA LEU A 31 -7.44 3.80 -5.02
C LEU A 31 -6.68 4.69 -6.02
N THR A 32 -5.35 4.60 -6.03
CA THR A 32 -4.51 5.60 -6.70
C THR A 32 -4.43 5.46 -8.22
N PRO A 33 -4.47 4.26 -8.86
CA PRO A 33 -4.28 4.16 -10.31
C PRO A 33 -5.31 4.95 -11.12
N ALA A 34 -6.58 4.95 -10.73
CA ALA A 34 -7.63 5.66 -11.45
C ALA A 34 -7.43 7.19 -11.39
N GLY A 35 -7.14 7.73 -10.20
CA GLY A 35 -6.83 9.15 -10.03
C GLY A 35 -5.55 9.57 -10.75
N MET A 36 -4.52 8.72 -10.72
CA MET A 36 -3.28 8.93 -11.47
C MET A 36 -3.53 8.91 -12.98
N ALA A 37 -4.27 7.93 -13.50
CA ALA A 37 -4.60 7.82 -14.91
C ALA A 37 -5.43 9.02 -15.40
N LYS A 38 -6.41 9.47 -14.61
CA LYS A 38 -7.20 10.68 -14.90
C LYS A 38 -6.31 11.92 -15.03
N SER A 39 -5.42 12.12 -14.07
CA SER A 39 -4.55 13.31 -14.01
C SER A 39 -3.48 13.30 -15.09
N LEU A 40 -2.79 12.15 -15.26
CA LEU A 40 -1.71 11.96 -16.23
C LEU A 40 -2.22 11.90 -17.66
N GLY A 41 -3.34 11.21 -17.89
CA GLY A 41 -3.94 11.06 -19.21
C GLY A 41 -3.09 10.30 -20.21
N SER A 42 -2.09 9.52 -19.77
CA SER A 42 -1.20 8.75 -20.63
C SER A 42 -0.84 7.40 -19.99
N PRO A 43 -0.95 6.28 -20.72
CA PRO A 43 -0.48 4.98 -20.27
C PRO A 43 1.00 4.96 -19.88
N ALA A 44 1.88 5.53 -20.72
CA ALA A 44 3.31 5.55 -20.44
C ALA A 44 3.63 6.34 -19.18
N LEU A 45 3.01 7.51 -18.99
CA LEU A 45 3.25 8.32 -17.80
C LEU A 45 2.77 7.61 -16.54
N LEU A 46 1.63 6.92 -16.59
CA LEU A 46 1.14 6.12 -15.45
C LEU A 46 2.15 5.05 -15.03
N LEU A 47 2.64 4.25 -15.99
CA LEU A 47 3.62 3.20 -15.70
C LEU A 47 4.98 3.77 -15.29
N ALA A 48 5.41 4.88 -15.90
CA ALA A 48 6.66 5.54 -15.57
C ALA A 48 6.64 6.08 -14.12
N VAL A 49 5.54 6.65 -13.66
CA VAL A 49 5.41 7.12 -12.28
C VAL A 49 5.58 5.97 -11.29
N TRP A 50 5.01 4.79 -11.56
CA TRP A 50 5.21 3.60 -10.72
C TRP A 50 6.67 3.13 -10.70
N LEU A 51 7.33 3.11 -11.85
CA LEU A 51 8.73 2.74 -11.95
C LEU A 51 9.65 3.73 -11.21
N VAL A 52 9.39 5.04 -11.35
CA VAL A 52 10.15 6.08 -10.65
C VAL A 52 9.92 5.98 -9.14
N ALA A 53 8.68 5.85 -8.68
CA ALA A 53 8.36 5.68 -7.27
C ALA A 53 9.00 4.41 -6.70
N GLY A 54 8.97 3.29 -7.44
CA GLY A 54 9.62 2.04 -7.07
C GLY A 54 11.14 2.17 -7.00
N ALA A 55 11.77 2.88 -7.93
CA ALA A 55 13.20 3.15 -7.90
C ALA A 55 13.59 4.02 -6.67
N LEU A 56 12.80 5.04 -6.36
CA LEU A 56 13.00 5.88 -5.17
C LEU A 56 12.81 5.07 -3.88
N ALA A 57 11.79 4.22 -3.82
CA ALA A 57 11.57 3.31 -2.70
C ALA A 57 12.72 2.30 -2.56
N LEU A 58 13.29 1.83 -3.67
CA LEU A 58 14.43 0.90 -3.66
C LEU A 58 15.70 1.57 -3.12
N CYS A 59 15.96 2.83 -3.51
CA CYS A 59 17.03 3.63 -2.91
C CYS A 59 16.83 3.76 -1.39
N GLY A 60 15.60 4.06 -0.96
CA GLY A 60 15.24 4.09 0.47
C GLY A 60 15.47 2.75 1.18
N ALA A 61 15.04 1.65 0.56
CA ALA A 61 15.19 0.29 1.06
C ALA A 61 16.66 -0.12 1.24
N LEU A 62 17.55 0.31 0.35
CA LEU A 62 18.99 0.08 0.48
C LEU A 62 19.57 0.86 1.67
N CYS A 63 19.24 2.14 1.81
CA CYS A 63 19.67 2.97 2.94
C CYS A 63 19.15 2.43 4.29
N TYR A 64 17.87 2.10 4.36
CA TYR A 64 17.27 1.49 5.55
C TYR A 64 17.81 0.09 5.82
N GLY A 65 18.14 -0.68 4.77
CA GLY A 65 18.79 -1.98 4.92
C GLY A 65 20.12 -1.87 5.65
N GLU A 66 20.96 -0.91 5.27
CA GLU A 66 22.25 -0.66 5.95
C GLU A 66 22.06 -0.27 7.42
N LEU A 67 21.11 0.64 7.70
CA LEU A 67 20.77 1.03 9.08
C LEU A 67 20.24 -0.15 9.89
N ALA A 68 19.35 -0.95 9.32
CA ALA A 68 18.78 -2.14 9.95
C ALA A 68 19.83 -3.22 10.21
N ALA A 69 20.84 -3.32 9.36
CA ALA A 69 21.95 -4.24 9.55
C ALA A 69 22.90 -3.76 10.66
N ARG A 70 23.15 -2.45 10.74
CA ARG A 70 24.02 -1.84 11.74
C ARG A 70 23.39 -1.77 13.12
N PHE A 71 22.08 -1.54 13.20
CA PHE A 71 21.32 -1.43 14.45
C PHE A 71 20.17 -2.47 14.48
N PRO A 72 20.50 -3.76 14.71
CA PRO A 72 19.54 -4.86 14.65
C PRO A 72 18.69 -4.97 15.94
N GLU A 73 18.15 -3.85 16.39
CA GLU A 73 17.29 -3.72 17.57
C GLU A 73 15.84 -3.47 17.15
N ALA A 74 14.89 -3.89 17.97
CA ALA A 74 13.49 -3.52 17.74
C ALA A 74 13.31 -2.00 17.90
N GLY A 75 12.54 -1.39 16.99
CA GLY A 75 12.23 0.05 17.04
C GLY A 75 12.50 0.82 15.74
N GLY A 76 13.25 0.26 14.79
CA GLY A 76 13.41 0.81 13.44
C GLY A 76 13.86 2.29 13.43
N GLY A 77 13.07 3.16 12.78
CA GLY A 77 13.38 4.58 12.64
C GLY A 77 13.68 5.31 13.97
N TYR A 78 13.05 4.91 15.08
CA TYR A 78 13.35 5.47 16.39
C TYR A 78 14.81 5.22 16.80
N VAL A 79 15.28 3.98 16.64
CA VAL A 79 16.66 3.58 16.98
C VAL A 79 17.65 4.31 16.08
N TYR A 80 17.36 4.45 14.79
CA TYR A 80 18.26 5.11 13.85
C TYR A 80 18.41 6.60 14.17
N LEU A 81 17.31 7.27 14.50
CA LEU A 81 17.32 8.68 14.89
C LEU A 81 18.00 8.88 16.26
N ARG A 82 17.80 7.96 17.20
CA ARG A 82 18.47 7.99 18.51
C ARG A 82 19.98 7.92 18.34
N GLU A 83 20.47 7.00 17.51
CA GLU A 83 21.89 6.84 17.31
C GLU A 83 22.51 8.01 16.53
N ALA A 84 21.82 8.51 15.51
CA ALA A 84 22.37 9.57 14.65
C ALA A 84 22.29 10.97 15.30
N TYR A 85 21.24 11.25 16.07
CA TYR A 85 20.88 12.61 16.51
C TYR A 85 20.55 12.73 18.00
N GLY A 86 20.63 11.64 18.76
CA GLY A 86 20.38 11.61 20.20
C GLY A 86 18.91 11.46 20.59
N GLU A 87 18.67 11.37 21.90
CA GLU A 87 17.37 11.02 22.48
C GLU A 87 16.28 12.06 22.22
N GLY A 88 16.63 13.34 22.11
CA GLY A 88 15.67 14.42 21.88
C GLY A 88 14.93 14.27 20.53
N LEU A 89 15.66 14.02 19.44
CA LEU A 89 15.04 13.83 18.12
C LEU A 89 14.31 12.48 18.02
N ALA A 90 14.86 11.44 18.63
CA ALA A 90 14.20 10.14 18.72
C ALA A 90 12.87 10.25 19.48
N PHE A 91 12.83 11.00 20.59
CA PHE A 91 11.62 11.28 21.34
C PHE A 91 10.58 12.02 20.48
N LEU A 92 10.98 13.05 19.73
CA LEU A 92 10.07 13.76 18.83
C LEU A 92 9.49 12.83 17.76
N TYR A 93 10.31 11.94 17.18
CA TYR A 93 9.81 10.92 16.25
C TYR A 93 8.83 9.97 16.93
N GLY A 94 9.15 9.46 18.13
CA GLY A 94 8.26 8.59 18.89
C GLY A 94 6.94 9.26 19.25
N TRP A 95 6.97 10.53 19.66
CA TRP A 95 5.79 11.35 19.91
C TRP A 95 4.94 11.51 18.64
N MET A 96 5.57 11.85 17.51
CA MET A 96 4.88 12.02 16.24
C MET A 96 4.25 10.70 15.79
N ALA A 97 4.99 9.59 15.89
CA ALA A 97 4.49 8.26 15.55
C ALA A 97 3.25 7.90 16.39
N LEU A 98 3.35 8.08 17.70
CA LEU A 98 2.31 7.71 18.67
C LEU A 98 1.06 8.58 18.59
N VAL A 99 1.20 9.89 18.42
CA VAL A 99 0.10 10.86 18.57
C VAL A 99 -0.50 11.27 17.22
N VAL A 100 0.31 11.28 16.16
CA VAL A 100 -0.09 11.87 14.87
C VAL A 100 -0.13 10.82 13.76
N MET A 101 0.97 10.11 13.54
CA MET A 101 1.13 9.27 12.36
C MET A 101 0.26 8.01 12.42
N ASP A 102 0.47 7.15 13.42
CA ASP A 102 -0.21 5.85 13.49
C ASP A 102 -1.72 6.00 13.78
N PRO A 103 -2.16 6.90 14.69
CA PRO A 103 -3.59 7.20 14.86
C PRO A 103 -4.21 7.84 13.63
N GLY A 104 -3.48 8.71 12.93
CA GLY A 104 -3.96 9.40 11.74
C GLY A 104 -4.22 8.44 10.58
N ILE A 105 -3.29 7.52 10.32
CA ILE A 105 -3.45 6.47 9.30
C ILE A 105 -4.61 5.55 9.68
N THR A 106 -4.68 5.13 10.94
CA THR A 106 -5.77 4.26 11.44
C THR A 106 -7.14 4.93 11.28
N ALA A 107 -7.25 6.21 11.63
CA ALA A 107 -8.48 6.98 11.50
C ALA A 107 -8.87 7.20 10.03
N ALA A 108 -7.91 7.48 9.15
CA ALA A 108 -8.16 7.63 7.72
C ALA A 108 -8.70 6.34 7.11
N LEU A 109 -8.08 5.18 7.40
CA LEU A 109 -8.54 3.88 6.92
C LEU A 109 -9.92 3.52 7.47
N ALA A 110 -10.17 3.74 8.77
CA ALA A 110 -11.46 3.50 9.39
C ALA A 110 -12.57 4.40 8.82
N THR A 111 -12.25 5.64 8.48
CA THR A 111 -13.18 6.58 7.81
C THR A 111 -13.52 6.10 6.42
N GLY A 112 -12.53 5.63 5.65
CA GLY A 112 -12.75 5.03 4.33
C GLY A 112 -13.68 3.81 4.40
N LEU A 113 -13.46 2.90 5.35
CA LEU A 113 -14.34 1.75 5.58
C LEU A 113 -15.76 2.18 5.96
N GLY A 114 -15.90 3.19 6.81
CA GLY A 114 -17.20 3.75 7.18
C GLY A 114 -17.97 4.31 5.98
N GLN A 115 -17.28 5.03 5.09
CA GLN A 115 -17.86 5.56 3.85
C GLN A 115 -18.31 4.44 2.90
N TYR A 116 -17.49 3.40 2.75
CA TYR A 116 -17.84 2.22 1.95
C TYR A 116 -19.08 1.51 2.51
N ALA A 117 -19.12 1.25 3.82
CA ALA A 117 -20.28 0.63 4.46
C ALA A 117 -21.54 1.49 4.30
N ALA A 118 -21.42 2.82 4.38
CA ALA A 118 -22.54 3.72 4.17
C ALA A 118 -23.07 3.70 2.74
N TYR A 119 -22.20 3.55 1.75
CA TYR A 119 -22.60 3.37 0.36
C TYR A 119 -23.34 2.06 0.13
N VAL A 120 -22.82 0.93 0.64
CA VAL A 120 -23.41 -0.40 0.42
C VAL A 120 -24.70 -0.63 1.21
N LEU A 121 -24.79 -0.10 2.43
CA LEU A 121 -25.90 -0.33 3.35
C LEU A 121 -26.85 0.88 3.46
N ASP A 122 -26.67 1.90 2.62
CA ASP A 122 -27.44 3.16 2.62
C ASP A 122 -27.52 3.81 4.01
N LEU A 123 -26.37 3.95 4.67
CA LEU A 123 -26.30 4.50 6.04
C LEU A 123 -26.17 6.03 6.02
N PRO A 124 -26.79 6.73 6.99
CA PRO A 124 -26.54 8.15 7.18
C PRO A 124 -25.07 8.40 7.63
N PRO A 125 -24.56 9.65 7.52
CA PRO A 125 -23.19 9.98 7.92
C PRO A 125 -22.82 9.57 9.35
N ALA A 126 -23.78 9.59 10.27
CA ALA A 126 -23.59 9.11 11.64
C ALA A 126 -23.34 7.59 11.70
N GLY A 127 -24.01 6.81 10.84
CA GLY A 127 -23.79 5.38 10.69
C GLY A 127 -22.41 5.06 10.13
N ALA A 128 -21.97 5.79 9.10
CA ALA A 128 -20.61 5.69 8.56
C ALA A 128 -19.55 5.88 9.65
N LYS A 129 -19.71 6.93 10.47
CA LYS A 129 -18.81 7.21 11.60
C LYS A 129 -18.85 6.11 12.66
N ALA A 130 -20.03 5.58 12.98
CA ALA A 130 -20.19 4.49 13.93
C ALA A 130 -19.47 3.20 13.47
N VAL A 131 -19.57 2.86 12.18
CA VAL A 131 -18.84 1.74 11.58
C VAL A 131 -17.33 1.94 11.69
N GLY A 132 -16.83 3.14 11.36
CA GLY A 132 -15.41 3.48 11.51
C GLY A 132 -14.93 3.28 12.96
N ILE A 133 -15.64 3.85 13.94
CA ILE A 133 -15.30 3.70 15.37
C ILE A 133 -15.34 2.22 15.79
N ALA A 134 -16.40 1.50 15.43
CA ALA A 134 -16.55 0.09 15.77
C ALA A 134 -15.41 -0.76 15.19
N SER A 135 -14.99 -0.50 13.95
CA SER A 135 -13.89 -1.23 13.31
C SER A 135 -12.56 -1.08 14.05
N VAL A 136 -12.24 0.15 14.49
CA VAL A 136 -11.03 0.41 15.28
C VAL A 136 -11.09 -0.33 16.62
N LEU A 137 -12.22 -0.25 17.33
CA LEU A 137 -12.39 -0.91 18.62
C LEU A 137 -12.33 -2.43 18.51
N LEU A 138 -12.94 -3.02 17.47
CA LEU A 138 -12.90 -4.46 17.22
C LEU A 138 -11.50 -4.95 16.89
N LEU A 139 -10.77 -4.23 16.03
CA LEU A 139 -9.39 -4.58 15.70
C LEU A 139 -8.45 -4.39 16.90
N ALA A 140 -8.65 -3.34 17.70
CA ALA A 140 -7.90 -3.15 18.94
C ALA A 140 -8.17 -4.29 19.93
N ALA A 141 -9.44 -4.67 20.14
CA ALA A 141 -9.81 -5.78 20.99
C ALA A 141 -9.23 -7.12 20.50
N ALA A 142 -9.24 -7.37 19.18
CA ALA A 142 -8.64 -8.57 18.60
C ALA A 142 -7.11 -8.63 18.80
N ASN A 143 -6.43 -7.48 18.68
CA ASN A 143 -4.99 -7.38 18.93
C ASN A 143 -4.66 -7.58 20.42
N ILE A 144 -5.49 -7.07 21.33
CA ILE A 144 -5.34 -7.26 22.78
C ILE A 144 -5.62 -8.73 23.18
N ALA A 145 -6.63 -9.37 22.60
CA ALA A 145 -7.04 -10.73 22.93
C ALA A 145 -6.00 -11.79 22.52
N GLY A 146 -5.17 -11.51 21.51
CA GLY A 146 -4.03 -12.36 21.20
C GLY A 146 -3.39 -12.08 19.85
N VAL A 147 -2.07 -11.96 19.85
CA VAL A 147 -1.23 -11.72 18.66
C VAL A 147 -1.45 -12.75 17.55
N ARG A 148 -1.82 -13.99 17.91
CA ARG A 148 -2.12 -15.06 16.92
C ARG A 148 -3.36 -14.75 16.08
N THR A 149 -4.39 -14.14 16.68
CA THR A 149 -5.64 -13.79 15.98
C THR A 149 -5.39 -12.64 15.02
N GLY A 150 -4.65 -11.61 15.45
CA GLY A 150 -4.24 -10.49 14.59
C GLY A 150 -3.39 -10.95 13.40
N ALA A 151 -2.38 -11.80 13.65
CA ALA A 151 -1.54 -12.35 12.59
C ALA A 151 -2.31 -13.24 11.60
N TRP A 152 -3.30 -14.00 12.07
CA TRP A 152 -4.18 -14.80 11.22
C TRP A 152 -5.07 -13.92 10.34
N LEU A 153 -5.70 -12.90 10.91
CA LEU A 153 -6.55 -11.95 10.18
C LEU A 153 -5.76 -11.20 9.10
N MET A 154 -4.59 -10.66 9.45
CA MET A 154 -3.69 -9.96 8.53
C MET A 154 -3.29 -10.85 7.35
N ARG A 155 -3.01 -12.13 7.61
CA ARG A 155 -2.67 -13.11 6.58
C ARG A 155 -3.83 -13.33 5.62
N TRP A 156 -5.03 -13.56 6.12
CA TRP A 156 -6.20 -13.79 5.26
C TRP A 156 -6.58 -12.56 4.46
N LEU A 157 -6.59 -11.38 5.09
CA LEU A 157 -6.82 -10.12 4.38
C LEU A 157 -5.77 -9.93 3.27
N THR A 158 -4.52 -10.29 3.53
CA THR A 158 -3.44 -10.19 2.53
C THR A 158 -3.60 -11.18 1.39
N VAL A 159 -3.93 -12.43 1.68
CA VAL A 159 -4.20 -13.43 0.66
C VAL A 159 -5.44 -13.06 -0.16
N LEU A 160 -6.50 -12.58 0.49
CA LEU A 160 -7.74 -12.17 -0.16
C LEU A 160 -7.50 -10.97 -1.08
N LYS A 161 -6.86 -9.90 -0.60
CA LYS A 161 -6.61 -8.68 -1.40
C LYS A 161 -5.72 -8.98 -2.61
N LEU A 162 -4.65 -9.76 -2.42
CA LEU A 162 -3.75 -10.15 -3.51
C LEU A 162 -4.41 -11.16 -4.45
N GLY A 163 -5.18 -12.11 -3.92
CA GLY A 163 -5.92 -13.10 -4.70
C GLY A 163 -6.96 -12.44 -5.59
N LEU A 164 -7.74 -11.50 -5.04
CA LEU A 164 -8.72 -10.73 -5.81
C LEU A 164 -8.05 -9.95 -6.94
N LEU A 165 -6.95 -9.27 -6.63
CA LEU A 165 -6.16 -8.56 -7.63
C LEU A 165 -5.72 -9.51 -8.76
N LEU A 166 -5.07 -10.63 -8.41
CA LEU A 166 -4.63 -11.62 -9.41
C LEU A 166 -5.77 -12.20 -10.23
N VAL A 167 -6.92 -12.48 -9.62
CA VAL A 167 -8.11 -12.99 -10.33
C VAL A 167 -8.62 -11.95 -11.32
N VAL A 168 -8.75 -10.68 -10.92
CA VAL A 168 -9.19 -9.60 -11.82
C VAL A 168 -8.23 -9.45 -13.00
N LEU A 169 -6.91 -9.46 -12.74
CA LEU A 169 -5.89 -9.37 -13.79
C LEU A 169 -5.99 -10.57 -14.74
N ALA A 170 -5.95 -11.79 -14.20
CA ALA A 170 -5.98 -13.02 -14.99
C ALA A 170 -7.28 -13.18 -15.79
N TRP A 171 -8.42 -12.83 -15.19
CA TRP A 171 -9.72 -12.91 -15.85
C TRP A 171 -9.79 -11.98 -17.06
N GLY A 172 -9.34 -10.73 -16.90
CA GLY A 172 -9.26 -9.76 -17.99
C GLY A 172 -8.46 -10.27 -19.19
N PHE A 173 -7.28 -10.86 -18.93
CA PHE A 173 -6.41 -11.39 -19.99
C PHE A 173 -6.90 -12.71 -20.60
N ILE A 174 -7.37 -13.66 -19.80
CA ILE A 174 -7.80 -14.99 -20.26
C ILE A 174 -9.01 -14.87 -21.19
N PHE A 175 -9.98 -14.01 -20.85
CA PHE A 175 -11.20 -13.83 -21.62
C PHE A 175 -11.10 -12.71 -22.67
N GLY A 176 -9.94 -12.07 -22.81
CA GLY A 176 -9.71 -11.02 -23.79
C GLY A 176 -10.67 -9.83 -23.65
N LEU A 177 -11.02 -9.46 -22.41
CA LEU A 177 -12.02 -8.43 -22.11
C LEU A 177 -11.50 -7.00 -22.29
N GLY A 178 -10.20 -6.85 -22.54
CA GLY A 178 -9.56 -5.56 -22.80
C GLY A 178 -9.05 -5.42 -24.23
N ASP A 179 -8.53 -4.25 -24.55
CA ASP A 179 -7.96 -3.93 -25.85
C ASP A 179 -6.54 -3.36 -25.71
N TRP A 180 -5.59 -3.89 -26.49
CA TRP A 180 -4.23 -3.36 -26.56
C TRP A 180 -4.19 -1.99 -27.23
N SER A 181 -5.20 -1.61 -28.01
CA SER A 181 -5.33 -0.27 -28.57
C SER A 181 -5.47 0.81 -27.50
N ASN A 182 -5.88 0.45 -26.27
CA ASN A 182 -5.98 1.39 -25.15
C ASN A 182 -4.61 1.94 -24.69
N PHE A 183 -3.52 1.31 -25.13
CA PHE A 183 -2.16 1.85 -24.97
C PHE A 183 -1.81 2.89 -26.04
N SER A 184 -2.72 3.20 -26.98
CA SER A 184 -2.51 4.20 -28.03
C SER A 184 -3.49 5.37 -27.85
N PRO A 185 -3.00 6.63 -27.79
CA PRO A 185 -1.59 7.04 -27.83
C PRO A 185 -0.83 6.69 -26.53
N LEU A 186 0.41 6.22 -26.68
CA LEU A 186 1.18 5.71 -25.53
C LEU A 186 1.68 6.83 -24.62
N VAL A 187 2.17 7.92 -25.20
CA VAL A 187 2.87 9.01 -24.48
C VAL A 187 2.05 10.30 -24.40
N ALA A 188 1.21 10.58 -25.39
CA ALA A 188 0.45 11.82 -25.42
C ALA A 188 -0.55 11.86 -24.26
N GLN A 189 -0.65 13.02 -23.59
CA GLN A 189 -1.70 13.23 -22.61
C GLN A 189 -3.04 13.42 -23.34
N ARG A 190 -4.09 12.79 -22.80
CA ARG A 190 -5.47 13.06 -23.18
C ARG A 190 -5.80 14.55 -23.02
N GLU A 191 -6.63 15.09 -23.91
CA GLU A 191 -7.20 16.43 -23.75
C GLU A 191 -7.96 16.56 -22.41
N GLY A 192 -7.80 17.70 -21.75
CA GLY A 192 -8.41 17.96 -20.44
C GLY A 192 -7.67 17.35 -19.24
N SER A 193 -6.54 16.67 -19.45
CA SER A 193 -5.65 16.26 -18.35
C SER A 193 -4.92 17.44 -17.71
N ALA A 194 -4.39 17.23 -16.50
CA ALA A 194 -3.63 18.25 -15.80
C ALA A 194 -2.33 18.57 -16.56
N PRO A 195 -1.81 19.82 -16.45
CA PRO A 195 -0.51 20.17 -17.03
C PRO A 195 0.55 19.16 -16.60
N LEU A 196 1.42 18.74 -17.54
CA LEU A 196 2.36 17.63 -17.36
C LEU A 196 3.08 17.64 -15.99
N LEU A 197 3.63 18.79 -15.59
CA LEU A 197 4.36 18.90 -14.32
C LEU A 197 3.45 18.67 -13.10
N ALA A 198 2.25 19.24 -13.10
CA ALA A 198 1.28 19.05 -12.02
C ALA A 198 0.76 17.60 -11.99
N ALA A 199 0.54 17.01 -13.18
CA ALA A 199 0.12 15.62 -13.30
C ALA A 199 1.18 14.65 -12.76
N LEU A 200 2.46 14.86 -13.11
CA LEU A 200 3.58 14.06 -12.61
C LEU A 200 3.77 14.23 -11.10
N ALA A 201 3.69 15.47 -10.59
CA ALA A 201 3.80 15.73 -9.16
C ALA A 201 2.68 15.04 -8.36
N GLY A 202 1.42 15.21 -8.79
CA GLY A 202 0.27 14.55 -8.15
C GLY A 202 0.35 13.03 -8.27
N GLY A 203 0.78 12.52 -9.42
CA GLY A 203 0.99 11.10 -9.65
C GLY A 203 2.05 10.51 -8.72
N LEU A 204 3.20 11.17 -8.57
CA LEU A 204 4.25 10.74 -7.67
C LEU A 204 3.78 10.77 -6.20
N VAL A 205 3.05 11.80 -5.78
CA VAL A 205 2.48 11.86 -4.42
C VAL A 205 1.56 10.67 -4.15
N ALA A 206 0.67 10.34 -5.11
CA ALA A 206 -0.22 9.19 -5.00
C ALA A 206 0.53 7.84 -5.01
N ALA A 207 1.57 7.72 -5.84
CA ALA A 207 2.41 6.54 -5.88
C ALA A 207 3.19 6.35 -4.57
N PHE A 208 3.76 7.42 -4.00
CA PHE A 208 4.45 7.38 -2.71
C PHE A 208 3.53 6.98 -1.56
N PHE A 209 2.29 7.49 -1.55
CA PHE A 209 1.28 7.04 -0.59
C PHE A 209 1.04 5.53 -0.70
N SER A 210 0.97 5.01 -1.93
CA SER A 210 0.75 3.58 -2.16
C SER A 210 1.95 2.73 -1.77
N PHE A 211 3.18 3.21 -1.96
CA PHE A 211 4.40 2.53 -1.52
C PHE A 211 4.64 2.59 0.00
N GLY A 212 3.84 3.34 0.76
CA GLY A 212 4.05 3.52 2.19
C GLY A 212 4.14 2.21 2.98
N GLY A 213 5.00 2.18 4.01
CA GLY A 213 5.09 1.07 4.96
C GLY A 213 6.21 0.05 4.73
N TRP A 214 6.94 0.12 3.60
CA TRP A 214 8.04 -0.85 3.35
C TRP A 214 9.11 -0.84 4.46
N TRP A 215 9.30 0.29 5.13
CA TRP A 215 10.27 0.45 6.21
C TRP A 215 9.84 -0.23 7.52
N ASP A 216 8.57 -0.56 7.72
CA ASP A 216 8.06 -1.02 9.02
C ASP A 216 8.62 -2.38 9.45
N VAL A 217 9.07 -3.21 8.50
CA VAL A 217 9.76 -4.47 8.82
C VAL A 217 11.02 -4.25 9.67
N SER A 218 11.63 -3.05 9.59
CA SER A 218 12.79 -2.69 10.40
C SER A 218 12.47 -2.60 11.90
N LYS A 219 11.22 -2.31 12.27
CA LYS A 219 10.78 -2.31 13.67
C LYS A 219 10.86 -3.71 14.29
N LEU A 220 10.80 -4.76 13.46
CA LEU A 220 10.86 -6.15 13.87
C LEU A 220 12.28 -6.74 13.83
N ALA A 221 13.32 -5.91 13.70
CA ALA A 221 14.70 -6.40 13.57
C ALA A 221 15.15 -7.33 14.72
N GLY A 222 14.65 -7.11 15.93
CA GLY A 222 14.89 -7.97 17.10
C GLY A 222 14.33 -9.40 16.97
N GLU A 223 13.32 -9.62 16.12
CA GLU A 223 12.68 -10.91 15.86
C GLU A 223 13.17 -11.59 14.58
N VAL A 224 14.00 -10.91 13.79
CA VAL A 224 14.54 -11.42 12.53
C VAL A 224 15.79 -12.27 12.77
N ARG A 225 15.88 -13.41 12.07
CA ARG A 225 17.06 -14.27 12.03
C ARG A 225 18.11 -13.63 11.15
N ASP A 226 19.33 -13.48 11.69
CA ASP A 226 20.45 -12.80 11.01
C ASP A 226 20.02 -11.46 10.36
N PRO A 227 19.55 -10.48 11.16
CA PRO A 227 18.95 -9.24 10.67
C PRO A 227 19.89 -8.47 9.73
N ALA A 228 21.21 -8.55 9.98
CA ALA A 228 22.24 -7.92 9.16
C ALA A 228 22.24 -8.38 7.70
N ARG A 229 21.83 -9.62 7.42
CA ARG A 229 21.70 -10.13 6.04
C ARG A 229 20.26 -10.20 5.58
N THR A 230 19.34 -10.49 6.49
CA THR A 230 17.94 -10.74 6.16
C THR A 230 17.17 -9.47 5.86
N LEU A 231 17.32 -8.41 6.66
CA LEU A 231 16.55 -7.17 6.47
C LEU A 231 16.89 -6.43 5.17
N PRO A 232 18.16 -6.20 4.81
CA PRO A 232 18.48 -5.55 3.54
C PRO A 232 17.89 -6.30 2.33
N ARG A 233 18.01 -7.63 2.33
CA ARG A 233 17.47 -8.48 1.27
C ARG A 233 15.94 -8.47 1.24
N ALA A 234 15.29 -8.55 2.40
CA ALA A 234 13.83 -8.53 2.52
C ALA A 234 13.24 -7.20 2.00
N LEU A 235 13.87 -6.08 2.36
CA LEU A 235 13.48 -4.75 1.89
C LEU A 235 13.60 -4.64 0.37
N VAL A 236 14.75 -5.02 -0.20
CA VAL A 236 14.98 -4.99 -1.66
C VAL A 236 14.00 -5.90 -2.41
N TYR A 237 13.89 -7.16 -2.02
CA TYR A 237 12.98 -8.10 -2.70
C TYR A 237 11.52 -7.69 -2.54
N GLY A 238 11.15 -7.17 -1.38
CA GLY A 238 9.80 -6.68 -1.11
C GLY A 238 9.44 -5.50 -2.00
N VAL A 239 10.28 -4.46 -2.05
CA VAL A 239 10.04 -3.29 -2.90
C VAL A 239 10.01 -3.65 -4.39
N LEU A 240 10.92 -4.52 -4.85
CA LEU A 240 10.90 -4.98 -6.25
C LEU A 240 9.61 -5.76 -6.58
N ALA A 241 9.17 -6.64 -5.69
CA ALA A 241 7.93 -7.40 -5.89
C ALA A 241 6.71 -6.47 -5.92
N VAL A 242 6.62 -5.50 -5.01
CA VAL A 242 5.55 -4.50 -4.99
C VAL A 242 5.54 -3.69 -6.28
N THR A 243 6.71 -3.18 -6.70
CA THR A 243 6.84 -2.37 -7.91
C THR A 243 6.32 -3.14 -9.12
N LEU A 244 6.70 -4.41 -9.25
CA LEU A 244 6.21 -5.27 -10.31
C LEU A 244 4.68 -5.44 -10.25
N VAL A 245 4.11 -5.72 -9.08
CA VAL A 245 2.65 -5.85 -8.92
C VAL A 245 1.92 -4.55 -9.29
N TYR A 246 2.46 -3.40 -8.92
CA TYR A 246 1.82 -2.10 -9.20
C TYR A 246 1.85 -1.75 -10.69
N VAL A 247 2.98 -2.00 -11.35
CA VAL A 247 3.11 -1.83 -12.80
C VAL A 247 2.18 -2.79 -13.54
N LEU A 248 2.17 -4.07 -13.19
CA LEU A 248 1.30 -5.07 -13.85
C LEU A 248 -0.18 -4.77 -13.65
N THR A 249 -0.56 -4.37 -12.44
CA THR A 249 -1.94 -3.96 -12.14
C THR A 249 -2.36 -2.76 -12.98
N SER A 250 -1.51 -1.74 -13.05
CA SER A 250 -1.82 -0.53 -13.81
C SER A 250 -1.81 -0.76 -15.31
N ALA A 251 -0.96 -1.66 -15.81
CA ALA A 251 -0.99 -2.07 -17.21
C ALA A 251 -2.28 -2.82 -17.54
N ALA A 252 -2.74 -3.73 -16.67
CA ALA A 252 -4.02 -4.39 -16.86
C ALA A 252 -5.21 -3.42 -16.75
N PHE A 253 -5.11 -2.39 -15.90
CA PHE A 253 -6.12 -1.34 -15.87
C PHE A 253 -6.25 -0.64 -17.23
N VAL A 254 -5.14 -0.20 -17.82
CA VAL A 254 -5.14 0.41 -19.15
C VAL A 254 -5.65 -0.57 -20.21
N TYR A 255 -5.27 -1.85 -20.12
CA TYR A 255 -5.78 -2.88 -21.02
C TYR A 255 -7.31 -2.97 -20.98
N LEU A 256 -7.92 -2.96 -19.78
CA LEU A 256 -9.36 -3.09 -19.60
C LEU A 256 -10.14 -1.78 -19.85
N VAL A 257 -9.56 -0.63 -19.50
CA VAL A 257 -10.26 0.65 -19.48
C VAL A 257 -9.45 1.69 -20.27
N PRO A 258 -10.01 2.22 -21.38
CA PRO A 258 -9.38 3.30 -22.13
C PRO A 258 -9.19 4.53 -21.24
N VAL A 259 -7.99 5.13 -21.27
CA VAL A 259 -7.66 6.31 -20.45
C VAL A 259 -8.61 7.48 -20.75
N GLU A 260 -9.15 7.53 -21.96
CA GLU A 260 -10.16 8.48 -22.42
C GLU A 260 -11.40 8.47 -21.54
N ARG A 261 -11.83 7.29 -21.08
CA ARG A 261 -13.04 7.10 -20.26
C ARG A 261 -12.83 7.36 -18.77
N VAL A 262 -11.58 7.45 -18.31
CA VAL A 262 -11.24 7.70 -16.90
C VAL A 262 -11.41 9.19 -16.59
N THR A 263 -12.65 9.62 -16.40
CA THR A 263 -13.02 11.03 -16.12
C THR A 263 -13.50 11.23 -14.68
N SER A 264 -13.98 10.19 -14.00
CA SER A 264 -14.28 10.19 -12.57
C SER A 264 -13.06 9.75 -11.75
N GLY A 265 -13.02 10.14 -10.47
CA GLY A 265 -12.03 9.65 -9.51
C GLY A 265 -12.46 8.36 -8.81
N GLU A 266 -13.50 7.69 -9.32
CA GLU A 266 -13.97 6.41 -8.77
C GLU A 266 -12.85 5.37 -8.87
N THR A 267 -12.78 4.48 -7.88
CA THR A 267 -11.65 3.58 -7.69
C THR A 267 -11.45 2.67 -8.90
N PHE A 268 -10.21 2.25 -9.15
CA PHE A 268 -9.91 1.30 -10.24
C PHE A 268 -10.77 0.04 -10.09
N ALA A 269 -10.96 -0.41 -8.85
CA ALA A 269 -11.79 -1.55 -8.52
C ALA A 269 -13.26 -1.30 -8.89
N ALA A 270 -13.84 -0.13 -8.60
CA ALA A 270 -15.19 0.23 -9.08
C ALA A 270 -15.32 0.10 -10.60
N GLN A 271 -14.41 0.75 -11.34
CA GLN A 271 -14.52 0.83 -12.80
C GLN A 271 -14.23 -0.53 -13.47
N ALA A 272 -13.26 -1.28 -12.94
CA ALA A 272 -12.97 -2.63 -13.40
C ALA A 272 -14.09 -3.60 -13.01
N GLY A 273 -14.65 -3.48 -11.82
CA GLY A 273 -15.81 -4.26 -11.36
C GLY A 273 -17.04 -4.00 -12.22
N GLU A 274 -17.29 -2.74 -12.59
CA GLU A 274 -18.37 -2.38 -13.51
C GLU A 274 -18.13 -2.92 -14.93
N ALA A 275 -16.91 -2.80 -15.43
CA ALA A 275 -16.54 -3.33 -16.74
C ALA A 275 -16.65 -4.87 -16.80
N LEU A 276 -16.32 -5.56 -15.70
CA LEU A 276 -16.29 -7.03 -15.64
C LEU A 276 -17.64 -7.65 -15.27
N PHE A 277 -18.43 -7.02 -14.39
CA PHE A 277 -19.65 -7.61 -13.84
C PHE A 277 -20.86 -6.66 -13.85
N GLY A 278 -20.80 -5.57 -14.61
CA GLY A 278 -21.85 -4.55 -14.68
C GLY A 278 -22.00 -3.75 -13.38
N ARG A 279 -23.08 -2.97 -13.25
CA ARG A 279 -23.29 -2.06 -12.10
C ARG A 279 -23.12 -2.72 -10.73
N ALA A 280 -23.52 -3.98 -10.57
CA ALA A 280 -23.36 -4.74 -9.33
C ALA A 280 -21.88 -5.03 -9.01
N GLY A 281 -21.05 -5.31 -10.02
CA GLY A 281 -19.60 -5.36 -9.86
C GLY A 281 -19.02 -4.00 -9.52
N GLY A 282 -19.51 -2.93 -10.14
CA GLY A 282 -19.12 -1.58 -9.76
C GLY A 282 -19.32 -1.33 -8.28
N SER A 283 -20.49 -1.67 -7.73
CA SER A 283 -20.82 -1.41 -6.32
C SER A 283 -20.09 -2.32 -5.32
N VAL A 284 -19.75 -3.56 -5.71
CA VAL A 284 -19.03 -4.51 -4.85
C VAL A 284 -17.52 -4.24 -4.81
N PHE A 285 -16.98 -3.60 -5.84
CA PHE A 285 -15.56 -3.30 -5.94
C PHE A 285 -15.24 -1.82 -5.69
N ALA A 286 -16.24 -0.93 -5.57
CA ALA A 286 -16.06 0.52 -5.40
C ALA A 286 -15.65 0.98 -4.01
#